data_AF-A0A955B4L1-F1
#
_entry.id   AF-A0A955B4L1-F1
#
_cell.length_a   1.000
_cell.length_b   1.000
_cell.length_c   1.000
_cell.angle_alpha   90.00
_cell.angle_beta   90.00
_cell.angle_gamma   90.00
#
_symmetry.space_group_name_H-M   'P 1'
#
loop_
_entity.id
_entity.type
_entity.pdbx_description
1 polymer ?
#
loop_
_entity_poly.entity_id
_entity_poly.type
_entity_poly.pdbx_seq_one_letter_code
_entity_poly.pdbx_strand_id
1 'polypeptide(L)'
;MYFAEQSEDTFVKSQLKVEVGVKEKAGDRPLCYCFDHSVTSIKRELEATGESRAVEDIRARMKGEGCHCEVNNPSGSCCLGSVAKGIEIARGELVGTESHIDFNPPAGRGEKIAKLATVVSAIVASSCCWLPLVLLAVGVSGAGVAAALETYRPLFMFITFGFLGSAFYLTYRPKPTSDAGLDASCYDSTIAGESDCCPSETTSRWSMAAMNEVMLWVVTVVTIAFLAFPSYVGLLFGTGDNGVVTDDMNRAVFTIEGMTCEGCATTVAEAIKRVDGVIAVEVN
;
A
#
# COMPACT_ATOMS: atom_id res chain seq x y z
N MET A 1 -8.16 25.69 13.69
CA MET A 1 -7.38 25.97 14.91
C MET A 1 -6.47 27.10 14.52
N TYR A 2 -6.73 28.28 15.07
CA TYR A 2 -5.87 29.43 14.93
C TYR A 2 -5.04 29.52 16.21
N PHE A 3 -3.75 29.76 16.05
CA PHE A 3 -2.79 29.97 17.12
C PHE A 3 -2.17 31.35 16.92
N ALA A 4 -1.93 32.07 18.01
CA ALA A 4 -1.11 33.28 17.97
C ALA A 4 0.37 32.90 18.07
N GLU A 5 1.25 33.64 17.40
CA GLU A 5 2.70 33.40 17.46
C GLU A 5 3.32 33.84 18.80
N GLN A 6 2.60 34.66 19.57
CA GLN A 6 3.09 35.29 20.81
C GLN A 6 2.29 34.90 22.07
N SER A 7 1.24 34.08 21.94
CA SER A 7 0.47 33.54 23.08
C SER A 7 -0.10 32.16 22.75
N GLU A 8 -0.28 31.30 23.75
CA GLU A 8 -0.87 29.95 23.59
C GLU A 8 -2.40 29.98 23.32
N ASP A 9 -2.95 31.14 22.94
CA ASP A 9 -4.38 31.34 22.72
C ASP A 9 -4.87 30.50 21.54
N THR A 10 -5.68 29.50 21.86
CA THR A 10 -6.28 28.58 20.90
C THR A 10 -7.75 28.93 20.68
N PHE A 11 -8.11 29.27 19.44
CA PHE A 11 -9.51 29.54 19.08
C PHE A 11 -10.23 28.28 18.58
N VAL A 12 -11.37 27.95 19.22
CA VAL A 12 -12.29 26.88 18.80
C VAL A 12 -13.37 27.41 17.85
N LYS A 13 -14.03 26.52 17.09
CA LYS A 13 -15.01 26.89 16.05
C LYS A 13 -16.10 27.86 16.54
N SER A 14 -16.62 27.64 17.75
CA SER A 14 -17.70 28.46 18.33
C SER A 14 -17.28 29.89 18.71
N GLN A 15 -15.99 30.22 18.66
CA GLN A 15 -15.45 31.56 18.89
C GLN A 15 -15.19 32.34 17.59
N LEU A 16 -15.40 31.71 16.42
CA LEU A 16 -15.16 32.35 15.12
C LEU A 16 -16.40 33.12 14.67
N LYS A 17 -16.19 34.32 14.12
CA LYS A 17 -17.26 35.18 13.57
C LYS A 17 -17.91 34.58 12.31
N VAL A 18 -17.19 33.74 11.59
CA VAL A 18 -17.63 33.10 10.33
C VAL A 18 -17.31 31.61 10.36
N GLU A 19 -18.15 30.81 9.71
CA GLU A 19 -17.89 29.39 9.50
C GLU A 19 -16.67 29.20 8.60
N VAL A 20 -15.85 28.18 8.87
CA VAL A 20 -14.67 27.85 8.05
C VAL A 20 -15.00 26.62 7.22
N GLY A 21 -15.56 26.79 6.02
CA GLY A 21 -16.16 25.71 5.24
C GLY A 21 -15.26 24.49 5.00
N VAL A 22 -13.94 24.69 4.85
CA VAL A 22 -12.94 23.61 4.71
C VAL A 22 -12.75 22.75 6.00
N LYS A 23 -13.38 23.12 7.10
CA LYS A 23 -13.44 22.36 8.37
C LYS A 23 -14.85 21.84 8.68
N GLU A 24 -15.83 22.14 7.85
CA GLU A 24 -17.22 21.72 8.03
C GLU A 24 -17.57 20.51 7.15
N LYS A 25 -18.37 19.59 7.70
CA LYS A 25 -18.81 18.36 7.02
C LYS A 25 -20.25 18.40 6.52
N ALA A 26 -21.02 19.41 6.93
CA ALA A 26 -22.42 19.61 6.62
C ALA A 26 -22.72 21.11 6.56
N GLY A 27 -23.95 21.47 6.15
CA GLY A 27 -24.34 22.87 5.97
C GLY A 27 -23.82 23.49 4.67
N ASP A 28 -23.84 24.82 4.60
CA ASP A 28 -23.52 25.57 3.39
C ASP A 28 -22.06 25.37 2.95
N ARG A 29 -21.13 25.44 3.92
CA ARG A 29 -19.67 25.26 3.77
C ARG A 29 -19.05 26.33 2.84
N PRO A 30 -18.89 27.58 3.31
CA PRO A 30 -18.35 28.68 2.51
C PRO A 30 -16.88 28.48 2.14
N LEU A 31 -16.55 28.80 0.87
CA LEU A 31 -15.22 28.64 0.28
C LEU A 31 -14.65 29.97 -0.24
N CYS A 32 -15.50 30.81 -0.84
CA CYS A 32 -15.16 32.19 -1.23
C CYS A 32 -16.00 33.19 -0.43
N TYR A 33 -15.34 33.92 0.48
CA TYR A 33 -15.98 34.91 1.36
C TYR A 33 -16.08 36.32 0.74
N CYS A 34 -15.59 36.51 -0.50
CA CYS A 34 -15.80 37.75 -1.26
C CYS A 34 -17.06 37.68 -2.14
N PHE A 35 -17.41 36.47 -2.61
CA PHE A 35 -18.37 36.26 -3.70
C PHE A 35 -19.39 35.16 -3.39
N ASP A 36 -19.47 34.72 -2.14
CA ASP A 36 -20.45 33.78 -1.58
C ASP A 36 -20.54 32.42 -2.28
N HIS A 37 -19.40 31.91 -2.78
CA HIS A 37 -19.32 30.53 -3.27
C HIS A 37 -19.08 29.54 -2.12
N SER A 38 -19.95 28.53 -2.03
CA SER A 38 -19.97 27.49 -1.02
C SER A 38 -20.04 26.11 -1.66
N VAL A 39 -19.80 25.03 -0.90
CA VAL A 39 -20.00 23.66 -1.45
C VAL A 39 -21.46 23.47 -1.87
N THR A 40 -22.41 24.11 -1.18
CA THR A 40 -23.84 24.04 -1.50
C THR A 40 -24.22 24.86 -2.73
N SER A 41 -23.62 26.03 -2.98
CA SER A 41 -23.84 26.77 -4.23
C SER A 41 -23.30 25.98 -5.43
N ILE A 42 -22.08 25.44 -5.30
CA ILE A 42 -21.42 24.61 -6.31
C ILE A 42 -22.22 23.34 -6.62
N LYS A 43 -22.76 22.65 -5.60
CA LYS A 43 -23.65 21.49 -5.83
C LYS A 43 -24.87 21.86 -6.66
N ARG A 44 -25.53 22.98 -6.36
CA ARG A 44 -26.70 23.45 -7.11
C ARG A 44 -26.38 23.77 -8.58
N GLU A 45 -25.18 24.28 -8.86
CA GLU A 45 -24.70 24.44 -10.24
C GLU A 45 -24.48 23.07 -10.91
N LEU A 46 -23.78 22.15 -10.25
CA LEU A 46 -23.51 20.80 -10.78
C LEU A 46 -24.80 20.01 -11.04
N GLU A 47 -25.82 20.12 -10.19
CA GLU A 47 -27.15 19.53 -10.37
C GLU A 47 -27.91 20.14 -11.55
N ALA A 48 -27.77 21.45 -11.79
CA ALA A 48 -28.50 22.16 -12.84
C ALA A 48 -27.82 22.11 -14.22
N THR A 49 -26.48 22.11 -14.27
CA THR A 49 -25.70 22.23 -15.51
C THR A 49 -24.61 21.17 -15.72
N GLY A 50 -24.38 20.25 -14.77
CA GLY A 50 -23.32 19.21 -14.85
C GLY A 50 -21.88 19.74 -14.63
N GLU A 51 -21.71 21.05 -14.73
CA GLU A 51 -20.48 21.80 -14.52
C GLU A 51 -20.74 22.95 -13.55
N SER A 52 -19.71 23.34 -12.78
CA SER A 52 -19.74 24.54 -11.93
C SER A 52 -18.90 25.63 -12.58
N ARG A 53 -19.37 26.88 -12.49
CA ARG A 53 -18.70 28.07 -13.04
C ARG A 53 -18.07 28.95 -11.96
N ALA A 54 -17.95 28.43 -10.73
CA ALA A 54 -17.50 29.20 -9.57
C ALA A 54 -16.06 29.74 -9.73
N VAL A 55 -15.15 28.99 -10.37
CA VAL A 55 -13.76 29.44 -10.59
C VAL A 55 -13.70 30.56 -11.63
N GLU A 56 -14.49 30.44 -12.69
CA GLU A 56 -14.64 31.40 -13.78
C GLU A 56 -15.28 32.70 -13.28
N ASP A 57 -16.36 32.59 -12.50
CA ASP A 57 -17.05 33.72 -11.88
C ASP A 57 -16.14 34.50 -10.93
N ILE A 58 -15.43 33.81 -10.02
CA ILE A 58 -14.46 34.45 -9.13
C ILE A 58 -13.37 35.16 -9.94
N ARG A 59 -12.79 34.52 -10.96
CA ARG A 59 -11.77 35.14 -11.83
C ARG A 59 -12.30 36.34 -12.62
N ALA A 60 -13.58 36.35 -13.00
CA ALA A 60 -14.21 37.48 -13.67
C ALA A 60 -14.46 38.64 -12.68
N ARG A 61 -15.09 38.37 -11.54
CA ARG A 61 -15.42 39.38 -10.52
C ARG A 61 -14.18 39.98 -9.86
N MET A 62 -13.09 39.21 -9.68
CA MET A 62 -11.79 39.75 -9.25
C MET A 62 -11.22 40.83 -10.18
N LYS A 63 -11.52 40.80 -11.49
CA LYS A 63 -11.06 41.82 -12.45
C LYS A 63 -11.89 43.10 -12.47
N GLY A 64 -13.14 43.04 -11.97
CA GLY A 64 -14.08 44.17 -11.98
C GLY A 64 -14.33 44.76 -10.59
N GLU A 65 -14.80 43.93 -9.66
CA GLU A 65 -15.18 44.32 -8.29
C GLU A 65 -13.99 44.29 -7.31
N GLY A 66 -12.98 43.46 -7.59
CA GLY A 66 -11.87 43.19 -6.69
C GLY A 66 -12.25 42.26 -5.51
N CYS A 67 -11.28 41.85 -4.70
CA CYS A 67 -11.51 41.00 -3.52
C CYS A 67 -10.38 41.14 -2.50
N HIS A 68 -10.75 41.20 -1.21
CA HIS A 68 -9.83 41.37 -0.08
C HIS A 68 -9.67 40.05 0.69
N CYS A 69 -9.05 39.05 0.05
CA CYS A 69 -8.89 37.70 0.64
C CYS A 69 -8.18 37.71 2.00
N GLU A 70 -7.18 38.58 2.19
CA GLU A 70 -6.39 38.69 3.43
C GLU A 70 -7.24 39.01 4.67
N VAL A 71 -8.38 39.69 4.49
CA VAL A 71 -9.30 40.09 5.56
C VAL A 71 -10.56 39.23 5.59
N ASN A 72 -11.10 38.89 4.41
CA ASN A 72 -12.39 38.20 4.30
C ASN A 72 -12.27 36.67 4.38
N ASN A 73 -11.17 36.07 3.89
CA ASN A 73 -10.96 34.63 3.96
C ASN A 73 -10.29 34.29 5.31
N PRO A 74 -10.88 33.42 6.15
CA PRO A 74 -10.24 32.95 7.38
C PRO A 74 -8.87 32.27 7.19
N SER A 75 -8.50 31.89 5.96
CA SER A 75 -7.17 31.35 5.66
C SER A 75 -6.10 32.43 5.37
N GLY A 76 -6.49 33.71 5.28
CA GLY A 76 -5.62 34.83 4.87
C GLY A 76 -5.14 34.78 3.41
N SER A 77 -5.57 33.80 2.63
CA SER A 77 -5.05 33.48 1.30
C SER A 77 -6.14 33.47 0.22
N CYS A 78 -5.75 33.39 -1.06
CA CYS A 78 -6.71 33.33 -2.16
C CYS A 78 -7.60 32.07 -2.09
N CYS A 79 -8.91 32.27 -2.24
CA CYS A 79 -9.91 31.20 -2.13
C CYS A 79 -9.94 30.20 -3.29
N LEU A 80 -9.33 30.51 -4.45
CA LEU A 80 -9.45 29.71 -5.68
C LEU A 80 -9.09 28.22 -5.48
N GLY A 81 -8.05 27.92 -4.72
CA GLY A 81 -7.67 26.52 -4.41
C GLY A 81 -8.69 25.79 -3.51
N SER A 82 -9.32 26.52 -2.58
CA SER A 82 -10.40 25.97 -1.75
C SER A 82 -11.68 25.74 -2.55
N VAL A 83 -11.97 26.62 -3.52
CA VAL A 83 -13.12 26.49 -4.42
C VAL A 83 -12.93 25.34 -5.41
N ALA A 84 -11.77 25.22 -6.06
CA ALA A 84 -11.45 24.11 -6.96
C ALA A 84 -11.59 22.75 -6.25
N LYS A 85 -11.00 22.61 -5.05
CA LYS A 85 -11.17 21.41 -4.22
C LYS A 85 -12.62 21.22 -3.74
N GLY A 86 -13.36 22.30 -3.54
CA GLY A 86 -14.79 22.28 -3.25
C GLY A 86 -15.64 21.70 -4.38
N ILE A 87 -15.26 21.93 -5.65
CA ILE A 87 -15.92 21.35 -6.83
C ILE A 87 -15.70 19.83 -6.88
N GLU A 88 -14.49 19.35 -6.58
CA GLU A 88 -14.21 17.90 -6.47
C GLU A 88 -15.05 17.24 -5.36
N ILE A 89 -15.11 17.87 -4.18
CA ILE A 89 -15.91 17.41 -3.04
C ILE A 89 -17.41 17.42 -3.39
N ALA A 90 -17.91 18.50 -3.99
CA ALA A 90 -19.30 18.62 -4.41
C ALA A 90 -19.68 17.52 -5.41
N ARG A 91 -18.85 17.31 -6.45
CA ARG A 91 -19.05 16.26 -7.46
C ARG A 91 -19.03 14.86 -6.83
N GLY A 92 -18.05 14.59 -5.96
CA GLY A 92 -17.95 13.31 -5.25
C GLY A 92 -19.13 13.03 -4.32
N GLU A 93 -19.65 14.04 -3.63
CA GLU A 93 -20.83 13.90 -2.76
C GLU A 93 -22.15 13.78 -3.55
N LEU A 94 -22.28 14.41 -4.72
CA LEU A 94 -23.45 14.21 -5.59
C LEU A 94 -23.48 12.77 -6.13
N VAL A 95 -22.34 12.27 -6.64
CA VAL A 95 -22.19 10.86 -7.04
C VAL A 95 -22.45 9.92 -5.85
N GLY A 96 -21.96 10.25 -4.65
CA GLY A 96 -22.20 9.48 -3.44
C GLY A 96 -23.61 9.59 -2.83
N THR A 97 -24.50 10.41 -3.40
CA THR A 97 -25.91 10.48 -2.99
C THR A 97 -26.78 9.47 -3.75
N GLU A 98 -26.32 8.98 -4.91
CA GLU A 98 -26.88 7.80 -5.56
C GLU A 98 -26.12 6.52 -5.18
N SER A 99 -26.72 5.76 -4.27
CA SER A 99 -26.42 4.37 -3.91
C SER A 99 -25.15 4.08 -3.07
N HIS A 100 -25.41 3.28 -2.04
CA HIS A 100 -24.49 2.29 -1.49
C HIS A 100 -23.72 1.59 -2.63
N ILE A 101 -22.38 1.56 -2.60
CA ILE A 101 -21.61 0.85 -3.64
C ILE A 101 -21.69 -0.66 -3.39
N ASP A 102 -22.82 -1.25 -3.78
CA ASP A 102 -22.86 -2.64 -4.19
C ASP A 102 -22.16 -2.75 -5.54
N PHE A 103 -20.88 -3.12 -5.50
CA PHE A 103 -20.14 -3.45 -6.71
C PHE A 103 -20.79 -4.69 -7.35
N ASN A 104 -21.60 -4.45 -8.36
CA ASN A 104 -22.30 -5.46 -9.15
C ASN A 104 -21.62 -5.54 -10.53
N PRO A 105 -20.60 -6.40 -10.72
CA PRO A 105 -20.00 -6.60 -12.02
C PRO A 105 -21.02 -7.23 -12.98
N PRO A 106 -20.75 -7.26 -14.30
CA PRO A 106 -21.65 -7.90 -15.25
C PRO A 106 -21.89 -9.37 -14.89
N ALA A 107 -23.18 -9.73 -14.82
CA ALA A 107 -23.66 -11.02 -14.33
C ALA A 107 -23.05 -12.19 -15.12
N GLY A 108 -22.00 -12.79 -14.57
CA GLY A 108 -21.17 -13.75 -15.30
C GLY A 108 -20.18 -14.49 -14.41
N ARG A 109 -19.49 -15.50 -14.98
CA ARG A 109 -18.53 -16.32 -14.24
C ARG A 109 -17.36 -15.48 -13.67
N GLY A 110 -17.00 -14.37 -14.33
CA GLY A 110 -15.97 -13.43 -13.87
C GLY A 110 -16.32 -12.67 -12.59
N GLU A 111 -17.57 -12.24 -12.42
CA GLU A 111 -18.06 -11.57 -11.20
C GLU A 111 -17.77 -12.43 -9.96
N LYS A 112 -18.15 -13.71 -10.01
CA LYS A 112 -18.02 -14.62 -8.88
C LYS A 112 -16.56 -14.86 -8.51
N ILE A 113 -15.67 -14.88 -9.51
CA ILE A 113 -14.23 -15.03 -9.31
C ILE A 113 -13.64 -13.75 -8.68
N ALA A 114 -14.02 -12.56 -9.16
CA ALA A 114 -13.54 -11.29 -8.62
C ALA A 114 -14.01 -11.04 -7.17
N LYS A 115 -15.29 -11.32 -6.86
CA LYS A 115 -15.84 -11.24 -5.50
C LYS A 115 -15.18 -12.25 -4.55
N LEU A 116 -14.84 -13.45 -5.02
CA LEU A 116 -14.08 -14.42 -4.21
C LEU A 116 -12.62 -14.00 -3.99
N ALA A 117 -11.94 -13.55 -5.03
CA ALA A 117 -10.51 -13.23 -5.01
C ALA A 117 -10.18 -12.08 -4.03
N THR A 118 -11.03 -11.05 -3.96
CA THR A 118 -10.86 -9.93 -3.03
C THR A 118 -10.99 -10.35 -1.57
N VAL A 119 -11.99 -11.17 -1.23
CA VAL A 119 -12.17 -11.74 0.12
C VAL A 119 -11.01 -12.65 0.51
N VAL A 120 -10.58 -13.55 -0.37
CA VAL A 120 -9.43 -14.43 -0.12
C VAL A 120 -8.14 -13.62 0.07
N SER A 121 -7.90 -12.59 -0.74
CA SER A 121 -6.73 -11.71 -0.62
C SER A 121 -6.68 -11.01 0.74
N ALA A 122 -7.80 -10.45 1.21
CA ALA A 122 -7.87 -9.79 2.52
C ALA A 122 -7.60 -10.76 3.70
N ILE A 123 -8.11 -12.00 3.61
CA ILE A 123 -7.87 -13.04 4.63
C ILE A 123 -6.39 -13.45 4.64
N VAL A 124 -5.77 -13.67 3.48
CA VAL A 124 -4.35 -14.04 3.37
C VAL A 124 -3.43 -12.90 3.83
N ALA A 125 -3.76 -11.64 3.50
CA ALA A 125 -3.03 -10.47 3.99
C ALA A 125 -3.17 -10.28 5.50
N SER A 126 -4.30 -10.66 6.09
CA SER A 126 -4.49 -10.60 7.55
C SER A 126 -3.80 -11.76 8.28
N SER A 127 -3.78 -12.95 7.67
CA SER A 127 -3.26 -14.16 8.32
C SER A 127 -1.74 -14.13 8.52
N CYS A 128 -0.98 -13.41 7.68
CA CYS A 128 0.47 -13.31 7.86
C CYS A 128 0.88 -12.59 9.16
N CYS A 129 0.00 -11.78 9.77
CA CYS A 129 0.24 -11.13 11.06
C CYS A 129 -0.33 -11.92 12.25
N TRP A 130 -1.50 -12.54 12.10
CA TRP A 130 -2.16 -13.25 13.20
C TRP A 130 -1.65 -14.69 13.37
N LEU A 131 -1.29 -15.39 12.29
CA LEU A 131 -0.84 -16.78 12.35
C LEU A 131 0.46 -16.96 13.18
N PRO A 132 1.51 -16.10 13.06
CA PRO A 132 2.67 -16.18 13.93
C PRO A 132 2.33 -15.98 15.42
N LEU A 133 1.45 -15.02 15.72
CA LEU A 133 1.02 -14.72 17.09
C LEU A 133 0.26 -15.91 17.71
N VAL A 134 -0.64 -16.54 16.94
CA VAL A 134 -1.40 -17.73 17.38
C VAL A 134 -0.49 -18.94 17.56
N LEU A 135 0.47 -19.19 16.67
CA LEU A 135 1.42 -20.31 16.81
C LEU A 135 2.29 -20.17 18.07
N LEU A 136 2.74 -18.94 18.39
CA LEU A 136 3.42 -18.64 19.64
C LEU A 136 2.53 -18.88 20.86
N ALA A 137 1.24 -18.48 20.81
CA ALA A 137 0.30 -18.68 21.91
C ALA A 137 -0.03 -20.16 22.18
N VAL A 138 -0.03 -21.02 21.14
CA VAL A 138 -0.19 -22.48 21.27
C VAL A 138 1.12 -23.18 21.66
N GLY A 139 2.23 -22.43 21.84
CA GLY A 139 3.52 -22.97 22.23
C GLY A 139 4.23 -23.77 21.12
N VAL A 140 3.75 -23.65 19.87
CA VAL A 140 4.34 -24.35 18.72
C VAL A 140 5.57 -23.60 18.26
N SER A 141 6.71 -23.89 18.90
CA SER A 141 8.02 -23.38 18.46
C SER A 141 8.28 -23.80 17.01
N GLY A 142 8.75 -22.87 16.18
CA GLY A 142 8.83 -23.03 14.73
C GLY A 142 9.60 -24.26 14.23
N ALA A 143 10.48 -24.86 15.04
CA ALA A 143 11.20 -26.09 14.72
C ALA A 143 10.28 -27.26 14.32
N GLY A 144 9.15 -27.47 15.02
CA GLY A 144 8.22 -28.56 14.71
C GLY A 144 7.42 -28.34 13.41
N VAL A 145 7.12 -27.09 13.09
CA VAL A 145 6.40 -26.72 11.85
C VAL A 145 7.36 -26.67 10.66
N ALA A 146 8.63 -26.27 10.87
CA ALA A 146 9.66 -26.29 9.85
C ALA A 146 9.87 -27.71 9.29
N ALA A 147 10.02 -28.71 10.15
CA ALA A 147 10.18 -30.10 9.73
C ALA A 147 9.00 -30.62 8.89
N ALA A 148 7.77 -30.25 9.23
CA ALA A 148 6.58 -30.60 8.43
C ALA A 148 6.48 -29.83 7.10
N LEU A 149 6.99 -28.59 7.05
CA LEU A 149 7.00 -27.76 5.85
C LEU A 149 8.13 -28.11 4.88
N GLU A 150 9.21 -28.77 5.31
CA GLU A 150 10.29 -29.23 4.43
C GLU A 150 9.76 -30.15 3.32
N THR A 151 8.83 -31.05 3.61
CA THR A 151 8.15 -31.91 2.62
C THR A 151 7.39 -31.12 1.55
N TYR A 152 6.84 -29.95 1.89
CA TYR A 152 6.07 -29.10 0.99
C TYR A 152 6.88 -27.95 0.37
N ARG A 153 8.14 -27.77 0.78
CA ARG A 153 9.07 -26.75 0.27
C ARG A 153 9.14 -26.66 -1.26
N PRO A 154 9.31 -27.76 -2.04
CA PRO A 154 9.32 -27.68 -3.49
C PRO A 154 7.98 -27.20 -4.07
N LEU A 155 6.84 -27.57 -3.46
CA LEU A 155 5.51 -27.13 -3.91
C LEU A 155 5.31 -25.62 -3.71
N PHE A 156 5.70 -25.08 -2.55
CA PHE A 156 5.68 -23.63 -2.33
C PHE A 156 6.63 -22.87 -3.27
N MET A 157 7.80 -23.44 -3.56
CA MET A 157 8.76 -22.90 -4.53
C MET A 157 8.15 -22.80 -5.94
N PHE A 158 7.54 -23.88 -6.46
CA PHE A 158 6.86 -23.86 -7.76
C PHE A 158 5.70 -22.86 -7.82
N ILE A 159 4.87 -22.79 -6.76
CA ILE A 159 3.77 -21.82 -6.68
C ILE A 159 4.32 -20.38 -6.73
N THR A 160 5.37 -20.09 -5.97
CA THR A 160 5.99 -18.75 -5.91
C THR A 160 6.56 -18.33 -7.26
N PHE A 161 7.27 -19.22 -7.96
CA PHE A 161 7.74 -18.96 -9.32
C PHE A 161 6.59 -18.79 -10.32
N GLY A 162 5.48 -19.52 -10.16
CA GLY A 162 4.28 -19.33 -10.98
C GLY A 162 3.64 -17.96 -10.82
N PHE A 163 3.52 -17.46 -9.58
CA PHE A 163 3.02 -16.10 -9.31
C PHE A 163 3.98 -15.02 -9.82
N LEU A 164 5.28 -15.15 -9.56
CA LEU A 164 6.28 -14.19 -10.01
C LEU A 164 6.37 -14.13 -11.54
N GLY A 165 6.39 -15.30 -12.20
CA GLY A 165 6.34 -15.40 -13.66
C GLY A 165 5.06 -14.82 -14.25
N SER A 166 3.91 -14.97 -13.58
CA SER A 166 2.66 -14.32 -13.98
C SER A 166 2.72 -12.80 -13.83
N ALA A 167 3.33 -12.29 -12.76
CA ALA A 167 3.52 -10.85 -12.55
C ALA A 167 4.47 -10.23 -13.59
N PHE A 168 5.57 -10.91 -13.94
CA PHE A 168 6.42 -10.54 -15.08
C PHE A 168 5.63 -10.59 -16.39
N TYR A 169 4.91 -11.67 -16.66
CA TYR A 169 4.12 -11.79 -17.89
C TYR A 169 3.11 -10.65 -18.03
N LEU A 170 2.37 -10.31 -16.98
CA LEU A 170 1.39 -9.21 -17.01
C LEU A 170 2.03 -7.83 -17.10
N THR A 171 3.19 -7.61 -16.46
CA THR A 171 3.90 -6.31 -16.48
C THR A 171 4.55 -6.03 -17.83
N TYR A 172 5.15 -7.05 -18.46
CA TYR A 172 5.88 -6.92 -19.73
C TYR A 172 5.02 -7.30 -20.96
N ARG A 173 3.72 -7.62 -20.80
CA ARG A 173 2.86 -7.92 -21.95
C ARG A 173 2.66 -6.66 -22.79
N PRO A 174 2.97 -6.68 -24.10
CA PRO A 174 2.66 -5.56 -24.96
C PRO A 174 1.14 -5.34 -24.97
N LYS A 175 0.70 -4.11 -24.66
CA LYS A 175 -0.71 -3.72 -24.77
C LYS A 175 -1.09 -3.83 -26.25
N PRO A 176 -2.17 -4.56 -26.61
CA PRO A 176 -2.63 -4.60 -27.99
C PRO A 176 -3.09 -3.21 -28.41
N THR A 177 -2.51 -2.68 -29.48
CA THR A 177 -3.05 -1.53 -30.20
C THR A 177 -4.24 -2.01 -31.03
N SER A 178 -5.46 -1.78 -30.54
CA SER A 178 -6.68 -2.08 -31.30
C SER A 178 -7.77 -1.08 -31.00
N ASP A 179 -8.13 -0.30 -32.02
CA ASP A 179 -9.40 0.40 -32.09
C ASP A 179 -10.60 -0.57 -32.03
N ALA A 180 -11.76 -0.01 -31.66
CA ALA A 180 -13.10 -0.60 -31.69
C ALA A 180 -13.41 -1.76 -30.72
N GLY A 181 -14.30 -1.48 -29.74
CA GLY A 181 -15.25 -2.52 -29.28
C GLY A 181 -15.55 -2.69 -27.80
N LEU A 182 -15.97 -1.62 -27.10
CA LEU A 182 -16.78 -1.63 -25.86
C LEU A 182 -16.17 -2.26 -24.56
N ASP A 183 -16.37 -1.54 -23.46
CA ASP A 183 -16.15 -1.93 -22.05
C ASP A 183 -14.72 -2.32 -21.59
N ALA A 184 -13.92 -1.29 -21.32
CA ALA A 184 -12.94 -1.31 -20.22
C ALA A 184 -12.87 0.08 -19.57
N SER A 185 -13.31 0.19 -18.32
CA SER A 185 -13.23 1.42 -17.54
C SER A 185 -11.79 1.73 -17.08
N CYS A 186 -11.53 3.00 -16.78
CA CYS A 186 -10.29 3.53 -16.20
C CYS A 186 -9.03 3.54 -17.09
N TYR A 187 -9.10 4.19 -18.26
CA TYR A 187 -7.98 4.99 -18.81
C TYR A 187 -8.47 5.99 -19.87
N ASP A 188 -8.29 7.28 -19.54
CA ASP A 188 -8.09 8.47 -20.40
C ASP A 188 -8.82 8.62 -21.76
N SER A 189 -9.66 9.65 -21.87
CA SER A 189 -9.67 10.57 -23.05
C SER A 189 -10.52 11.83 -22.79
N THR A 190 -9.81 12.94 -22.57
CA THR A 190 -9.87 14.17 -23.38
C THR A 190 -11.22 14.70 -23.94
N ILE A 191 -11.58 15.91 -23.50
CA ILE A 191 -11.98 16.97 -24.44
C ILE A 191 -10.77 17.91 -24.58
N ALA A 192 -10.24 18.06 -25.79
CA ALA A 192 -9.13 18.95 -26.08
C ALA A 192 -9.62 20.40 -26.22
N GLY A 193 -8.99 21.32 -25.50
CA GLY A 193 -9.42 22.72 -25.40
C GLY A 193 -8.40 23.66 -24.75
N GLU A 194 -7.11 23.42 -25.00
CA GLU A 194 -5.96 24.34 -24.89
C GLU A 194 -6.12 25.65 -24.08
N SER A 195 -5.61 25.68 -22.84
CA SER A 195 -4.55 26.63 -22.40
C SER A 195 -4.36 26.64 -20.87
N ASP A 196 -3.10 26.56 -20.46
CA ASP A 196 -2.53 26.46 -19.11
C ASP A 196 -3.27 27.12 -17.93
N CYS A 197 -3.28 26.42 -16.77
CA CYS A 197 -2.56 26.86 -15.56
C CYS A 197 -2.70 25.86 -14.39
N CYS A 198 -1.74 24.93 -14.25
CA CYS A 198 -1.47 24.20 -13.00
C CYS A 198 0.05 24.06 -12.72
N PRO A 199 0.64 24.96 -11.92
CA PRO A 199 1.71 24.61 -10.97
C PRO A 199 1.09 24.04 -9.67
N SER A 200 1.72 23.28 -8.78
CA SER A 200 3.04 22.59 -8.68
C SER A 200 3.02 21.80 -7.33
N GLU A 201 3.81 20.78 -7.00
CA GLU A 201 5.00 20.09 -7.54
C GLU A 201 4.77 18.54 -7.47
N THR A 202 5.51 17.64 -8.13
CA THR A 202 6.89 17.22 -7.79
C THR A 202 7.50 16.45 -8.97
N THR A 203 8.79 16.66 -9.23
CA THR A 203 9.55 15.91 -10.25
C THR A 203 9.82 14.46 -9.82
N SER A 204 8.80 13.60 -9.84
CA SER A 204 9.03 12.15 -9.96
C SER A 204 9.48 11.88 -11.40
N ARG A 205 10.79 11.82 -11.61
CA ARG A 205 11.42 11.70 -12.94
C ARG A 205 11.35 10.28 -13.54
N TRP A 206 10.39 9.47 -13.06
CA TRP A 206 10.28 8.03 -13.31
C TRP A 206 8.84 7.70 -13.68
N SER A 207 8.65 6.97 -14.79
CA SER A 207 7.31 6.55 -15.20
C SER A 207 6.75 5.48 -14.26
N MET A 208 5.42 5.43 -14.12
CA MET A 208 4.75 4.39 -13.32
C MET A 208 5.06 2.96 -13.79
N ALA A 209 5.35 2.77 -15.08
CA ALA A 209 5.83 1.50 -15.62
C ALA A 209 7.21 1.13 -15.06
N ALA A 210 8.18 2.06 -15.12
CA ALA A 210 9.52 1.86 -14.58
C ALA A 210 9.51 1.57 -13.06
N MET A 211 8.60 2.20 -12.29
CA MET A 211 8.43 1.90 -10.86
C MET A 211 7.91 0.48 -10.62
N ASN A 212 6.92 0.02 -11.38
CA ASN A 212 6.38 -1.34 -11.27
C ASN A 212 7.44 -2.40 -11.66
N GLU A 213 8.19 -2.15 -12.73
CA GLU A 213 9.32 -3.00 -13.16
C GLU A 213 10.41 -3.08 -12.08
N VAL A 214 10.83 -1.95 -11.50
CA VAL A 214 11.81 -1.90 -10.40
C VAL A 214 11.30 -2.65 -9.17
N MET A 215 10.03 -2.44 -8.77
CA MET A 215 9.44 -3.14 -7.63
C MET A 215 9.47 -4.66 -7.83
N LEU A 216 9.12 -5.13 -9.03
CA LEU A 216 9.12 -6.54 -9.39
C LEU A 216 10.53 -7.15 -9.36
N TRP A 217 11.54 -6.43 -9.86
CA TRP A 217 12.94 -6.85 -9.75
C TRP A 217 13.44 -6.88 -8.29
N VAL A 218 13.07 -5.91 -7.46
CA VAL A 218 13.40 -5.91 -6.02
C VAL A 218 12.81 -7.12 -5.31
N VAL A 219 11.52 -7.40 -5.51
CA VAL A 219 10.85 -8.59 -4.93
C VAL A 219 11.53 -9.88 -5.41
N THR A 220 11.96 -9.93 -6.66
CA THR A 220 12.67 -11.08 -7.25
C THR A 220 14.03 -11.32 -6.58
N VAL A 221 14.85 -10.27 -6.45
CA VAL A 221 16.16 -10.36 -5.78
C VAL A 221 16.02 -10.78 -4.32
N VAL A 222 15.06 -10.19 -3.60
CA VAL A 222 14.76 -10.57 -2.21
C VAL A 222 14.32 -12.03 -2.12
N THR A 223 13.42 -12.49 -2.99
CA THR A 223 12.95 -13.88 -3.00
C THR A 223 14.09 -14.86 -3.28
N ILE A 224 14.97 -14.55 -4.24
CA ILE A 224 16.16 -15.38 -4.54
C ILE A 224 17.11 -15.41 -3.34
N ALA A 225 17.36 -14.28 -2.68
CA ALA A 225 18.18 -14.22 -1.48
C ALA A 225 17.61 -15.06 -0.32
N PHE A 226 16.29 -15.03 -0.09
CA PHE A 226 15.63 -15.87 0.92
C PHE A 226 15.60 -17.37 0.55
N LEU A 227 15.50 -17.71 -0.73
CA LEU A 227 15.61 -19.11 -1.20
C LEU A 227 17.06 -19.64 -1.09
N ALA A 228 18.05 -18.76 -1.24
CA ALA A 228 19.47 -19.07 -1.13
C ALA A 228 19.97 -19.11 0.33
N PHE A 229 19.35 -18.32 1.23
CA PHE A 229 19.70 -18.25 2.65
C PHE A 229 19.98 -19.61 3.34
N PRO A 230 19.18 -20.68 3.15
CA PRO A 230 19.41 -21.97 3.80
C PRO A 230 20.77 -22.61 3.50
N SER A 231 21.30 -22.40 2.28
CA SER A 231 22.61 -22.92 1.82
C SER A 231 23.77 -21.95 2.03
N TYR A 232 23.51 -20.78 2.61
CA TYR A 232 24.54 -19.80 2.99
C TYR A 232 24.58 -19.52 4.50
N VAL A 233 23.58 -19.99 5.26
CA VAL A 233 23.52 -19.94 6.72
C VAL A 233 24.71 -20.67 7.38
N GLY A 234 25.13 -21.83 6.86
CA GLY A 234 26.29 -22.54 7.39
C GLY A 234 27.58 -21.71 7.33
N LEU A 235 27.78 -20.98 6.23
CA LEU A 235 28.91 -20.07 6.04
C LEU A 235 28.84 -18.83 6.94
N LEU A 236 27.63 -18.34 7.26
CA LEU A 236 27.42 -17.13 8.06
C LEU A 236 27.47 -17.36 9.57
N PHE A 237 27.01 -18.52 10.05
CA PHE A 237 27.03 -18.89 11.47
C PHE A 237 28.26 -19.70 11.88
N GLY A 238 29.03 -20.18 10.90
CA GLY A 238 30.37 -20.73 11.09
C GLY A 238 30.37 -22.20 11.53
N THR A 239 31.15 -23.00 10.80
CA THR A 239 31.65 -24.30 11.27
C THR A 239 32.66 -24.07 12.41
N GLY A 240 32.15 -23.80 13.61
CA GLY A 240 32.95 -23.65 14.81
C GLY A 240 33.79 -24.92 15.04
N ASP A 241 35.11 -24.73 15.19
CA ASP A 241 36.16 -25.74 15.11
C ASP A 241 35.71 -27.13 15.63
N ASN A 242 35.60 -28.09 14.71
CA ASN A 242 35.21 -29.46 15.03
C ASN A 242 36.49 -30.21 15.41
N GLY A 243 36.77 -30.22 16.72
CA GLY A 243 37.98 -30.81 17.29
C GLY A 243 38.31 -32.17 16.68
N VAL A 244 39.58 -32.36 16.33
CA VAL A 244 40.06 -33.49 15.53
C VAL A 244 39.66 -34.82 16.18
N VAL A 245 38.85 -35.60 15.47
CA VAL A 245 38.44 -36.93 15.94
C VAL A 245 39.60 -37.92 15.75
N THR A 246 40.12 -38.43 16.86
CA THR A 246 41.16 -39.48 16.90
C THR A 246 40.54 -40.85 17.19
N ASP A 247 41.12 -41.92 16.65
CA ASP A 247 40.59 -43.30 16.79
C ASP A 247 40.51 -43.81 18.25
N ASP A 248 41.30 -43.25 19.18
CA ASP A 248 41.32 -43.65 20.60
C ASP A 248 40.13 -43.11 21.44
N MET A 249 39.05 -42.61 20.82
CA MET A 249 37.88 -42.06 21.51
C MET A 249 36.66 -42.97 21.48
N ASN A 250 35.93 -43.00 22.60
CA ASN A 250 34.70 -43.77 22.74
C ASN A 250 33.56 -43.12 21.93
N ARG A 251 33.21 -43.69 20.76
CA ARG A 251 32.28 -43.07 19.79
C ARG A 251 30.84 -43.58 19.98
N ALA A 252 29.90 -42.65 20.13
CA ALA A 252 28.46 -42.92 20.03
C ALA A 252 27.93 -42.35 18.71
N VAL A 253 27.10 -43.12 17.99
CA VAL A 253 26.55 -42.74 16.69
C VAL A 253 25.02 -42.75 16.77
N PHE A 254 24.39 -41.64 16.40
CA PHE A 254 22.94 -41.47 16.41
C PHE A 254 22.46 -41.10 15.01
N THR A 255 21.53 -41.89 14.47
CA THR A 255 20.84 -41.55 13.22
C THR A 255 19.63 -40.68 13.53
N ILE A 256 19.57 -39.47 12.95
CA ILE A 256 18.46 -38.54 13.13
C ILE A 256 17.82 -38.30 11.75
N GLU A 257 16.54 -38.63 11.61
CA GLU A 257 15.77 -38.38 10.39
C GLU A 257 15.29 -36.93 10.33
N GLY A 258 15.23 -36.34 9.12
CA GLY A 258 14.66 -35.01 8.89
C GLY A 258 15.59 -33.81 9.15
N MET A 259 16.89 -34.00 9.36
CA MET A 259 17.86 -32.88 9.43
C MET A 259 18.27 -32.40 8.03
N THR A 260 17.39 -31.76 7.26
CA THR A 260 17.73 -31.31 5.87
C THR A 260 18.30 -29.89 5.78
N CYS A 261 18.42 -29.19 6.91
CA CYS A 261 18.95 -27.83 6.99
C CYS A 261 20.34 -27.79 7.65
N GLU A 262 21.31 -27.19 6.96
CA GLU A 262 22.69 -26.96 7.43
C GLU A 262 22.76 -26.15 8.75
N GLY A 263 21.79 -25.24 8.95
CA GLY A 263 21.60 -24.51 10.21
C GLY A 263 21.12 -25.38 11.39
N CYS A 264 20.42 -26.49 11.11
CA CYS A 264 20.02 -27.43 12.16
C CYS A 264 21.22 -28.27 12.61
N ALA A 265 22.04 -28.75 11.68
CA ALA A 265 23.26 -29.53 11.98
C ALA A 265 24.23 -28.75 12.88
N THR A 266 24.50 -27.48 12.55
CA THR A 266 25.36 -26.58 13.35
C THR A 266 24.78 -26.31 14.74
N THR A 267 23.46 -26.06 14.85
CA THR A 267 22.79 -25.86 16.14
C THR A 267 22.85 -27.10 17.05
N VAL A 268 22.67 -28.30 16.48
CA VAL A 268 22.76 -29.57 17.20
C VAL A 268 24.20 -29.85 17.63
N ALA A 269 25.19 -29.62 16.76
CA ALA A 269 26.60 -29.79 17.11
C ALA A 269 27.01 -28.90 18.30
N GLU A 270 26.60 -27.63 18.30
CA GLU A 270 26.87 -26.67 19.37
C GLU A 270 26.14 -27.04 20.69
N ALA A 271 24.93 -27.62 20.60
CA ALA A 271 24.23 -28.14 21.78
C ALA A 271 24.93 -29.37 22.39
N ILE A 272 25.45 -30.28 21.54
CA ILE A 272 26.15 -31.49 21.99
C ILE A 272 27.54 -31.14 22.57
N LYS A 273 28.28 -30.17 22.01
CA LYS A 273 29.56 -29.67 22.56
C LYS A 273 29.44 -29.13 24.00
N ARG A 274 28.24 -28.78 24.48
CA ARG A 274 27.98 -28.29 25.85
C ARG A 274 27.66 -29.40 26.86
N VAL A 275 27.60 -30.66 26.44
CA VAL A 275 27.37 -31.79 27.33
C VAL A 275 28.70 -32.22 27.95
N ASP A 276 28.75 -32.32 29.28
CA ASP A 276 29.95 -32.72 30.01
C ASP A 276 30.48 -34.09 29.52
N GLY A 277 31.76 -34.12 29.14
CA GLY A 277 32.45 -35.30 28.62
C GLY A 277 32.50 -35.42 27.09
N VAL A 278 31.86 -34.52 26.34
CA VAL A 278 32.00 -34.46 24.88
C VAL A 278 33.28 -33.71 24.48
N ILE A 279 34.16 -34.38 23.74
CA ILE A 279 35.47 -33.83 23.30
C ILE A 279 35.41 -33.35 21.84
N ALA A 280 34.67 -34.06 20.99
CA ALA A 280 34.50 -33.75 19.57
C ALA A 280 33.09 -34.14 19.09
N VAL A 281 32.59 -33.44 18.06
CA VAL A 281 31.31 -33.73 17.42
C VAL A 281 31.50 -33.67 15.91
N GLU A 282 31.05 -34.70 15.22
CA GLU A 282 31.02 -34.81 13.76
C GLU A 282 29.55 -34.97 13.34
N VAL A 283 29.10 -34.13 12.41
CA VAL A 283 27.76 -34.22 11.81
C VAL A 283 27.96 -34.27 10.29
N ASN A 284 27.45 -35.33 9.67
CA ASN A 284 27.42 -35.55 8.21
C ASN A 284 25.96 -35.49 7.72
#